data_AF-A0A661JUJ6-F1
#
_entry.id   AF-A0A661JUJ6-F1
#
_cell.length_a   1.000
_cell.length_b   1.000
_cell.length_c   1.000
_cell.angle_alpha   90.00
_cell.angle_beta   90.00
_cell.angle_gamma   90.00
#
_symmetry.space_group_name_H-M   'P 1'
#
loop_
_entity.id
_entity.type
_entity.pdbx_description
1 polymer ?
#
loop_
_entity_poly.entity_id
_entity_poly.type
_entity_poly.pdbx_seq_one_letter_code
_entity_poly.pdbx_strand_id
1 'polypeptide(L)'
;MKTLVKYLIVPLFVLGITLPAHAYKLPAYSKLCEQLKDLKGWKAEKCTGMNMTASPMGEVVSATRSYSRGDESVNAVIVSGMQATSYWAPFAYNMQMDSDDQFVKITKIKGFSVGIIYNKKDKSGNIAVLLKKSGNNMPAALFNIGFNNMDWEKDLDIAKKFNWTAMKDLF
;
A
#
# COMPACT_ATOMS: atom_id res chain seq x y z
N MET A 1 -17.82 1.03 -76.71
CA MET A 1 -16.64 0.44 -76.04
C MET A 1 -15.69 1.58 -75.66
N LYS A 2 -15.26 1.62 -74.39
CA LYS A 2 -14.30 2.53 -73.71
C LYS A 2 -14.91 3.72 -72.93
N THR A 3 -15.31 3.50 -71.67
CA THR A 3 -14.62 3.84 -70.36
C THR A 3 -14.72 5.34 -70.03
N LEU A 4 -15.65 5.86 -69.21
CA LEU A 4 -16.00 5.68 -67.78
C LEU A 4 -14.92 6.13 -66.76
N VAL A 5 -15.35 7.15 -65.98
CA VAL A 5 -14.97 7.56 -64.61
C VAL A 5 -13.73 8.43 -64.40
N LYS A 6 -14.01 9.72 -64.13
CA LYS A 6 -13.18 10.66 -63.36
C LYS A 6 -13.12 10.18 -61.90
N TYR A 7 -11.94 9.83 -61.39
CA TYR A 7 -11.75 9.58 -59.96
C TYR A 7 -11.41 10.88 -59.22
N LEU A 8 -12.34 11.29 -58.37
CA LEU A 8 -12.17 12.38 -57.40
C LEU A 8 -11.43 11.79 -56.19
N ILE A 9 -10.17 12.18 -55.98
CA ILE A 9 -9.41 11.77 -54.80
C ILE A 9 -9.83 12.68 -53.64
N VAL A 10 -10.60 12.13 -52.70
CA VAL A 10 -10.91 12.79 -51.42
C VAL A 10 -9.86 12.34 -50.41
N PRO A 11 -9.04 13.25 -49.83
CA PRO A 11 -8.10 12.86 -48.79
C PRO A 11 -8.87 12.63 -47.48
N LEU A 12 -8.87 11.39 -47.00
CA LEU A 12 -9.45 10.99 -45.73
C LEU A 12 -8.53 11.47 -44.59
N PHE A 13 -8.87 12.61 -43.98
CA PHE A 13 -8.16 13.16 -42.83
C PHE A 13 -8.55 12.35 -41.58
N VAL A 14 -7.75 11.34 -41.23
CA VAL A 14 -7.92 10.56 -40.00
C VAL A 14 -7.46 11.44 -38.82
N LEU A 15 -8.41 12.09 -38.14
CA LEU A 15 -8.17 12.72 -36.85
C LEU A 15 -7.82 11.63 -35.82
N GLY A 16 -6.52 11.48 -35.54
CA GLY A 16 -6.04 10.68 -34.43
C GLY A 16 -6.47 11.31 -33.10
N ILE A 17 -7.49 10.74 -32.47
CA ILE A 17 -7.87 11.08 -31.09
C ILE A 17 -6.77 10.53 -30.18
N THR A 18 -5.82 11.39 -29.80
CA THR A 18 -4.86 11.10 -28.74
C THR A 18 -5.60 11.15 -27.41
N LEU A 19 -6.03 9.99 -26.91
CA LEU A 19 -6.52 9.88 -25.54
C LEU A 19 -5.38 10.30 -24.60
N PRO A 20 -5.55 11.32 -23.73
CA PRO A 20 -4.54 11.67 -22.77
C PRO A 20 -4.30 10.47 -21.86
N ALA A 21 -3.10 9.89 -21.95
CA ALA A 21 -2.61 8.94 -20.97
C ALA A 21 -2.62 9.68 -19.62
N HIS A 22 -3.63 9.42 -18.80
CA HIS A 22 -3.69 9.91 -17.43
C HIS A 22 -2.54 9.23 -16.70
N ALA A 23 -1.37 9.88 -16.68
CA ALA A 23 -0.27 9.48 -15.83
C ALA A 23 -0.79 9.52 -14.39
N TYR A 24 -1.03 8.34 -13.81
CA TYR A 24 -1.59 8.20 -12.48
C TYR A 24 -0.54 8.67 -11.48
N LYS A 25 -0.62 9.94 -11.09
CA LYS A 25 0.34 10.55 -10.17
C LYS A 25 0.06 10.03 -8.76
N LEU A 26 1.09 9.52 -8.09
CA LEU A 26 0.97 9.11 -6.69
C LEU A 26 0.53 10.28 -5.79
N PRO A 27 -0.21 10.01 -4.70
CA PRO A 27 -0.61 11.05 -3.76
C PRO A 27 0.62 11.67 -3.08
N ALA A 28 0.50 12.92 -2.65
CA ALA A 28 1.51 13.54 -1.78
C ALA A 28 1.57 12.79 -0.43
N TYR A 29 2.75 12.66 0.18
CA TYR A 29 2.91 11.98 1.47
C TYR A 29 2.07 12.65 2.57
N SER A 30 1.81 13.95 2.47
CA SER A 30 0.93 14.68 3.38
C SER A 30 -0.49 14.12 3.37
N LYS A 31 -1.00 13.66 2.21
CA LYS A 31 -2.30 12.98 2.10
C LYS A 31 -2.30 11.60 2.75
N LEU A 32 -1.17 10.91 2.74
CA LEU A 32 -1.03 9.67 3.50
C LEU A 32 -0.99 9.95 5.01
N CYS A 33 -0.30 11.02 5.43
CA CYS A 33 -0.27 11.45 6.83
C CYS A 33 -1.66 11.79 7.39
N GLU A 34 -2.57 12.35 6.58
CA GLU A 34 -3.97 12.58 6.98
C GLU A 34 -4.72 11.28 7.36
N GLN A 35 -4.26 10.12 6.86
CA GLN A 35 -4.82 8.81 7.20
C GLN A 35 -4.21 8.19 8.47
N LEU A 36 -3.01 8.65 8.88
CA LEU A 36 -2.33 8.20 10.10
C LEU A 36 -2.79 9.03 11.31
N LYS A 37 -4.05 8.83 11.71
CA LYS A 37 -4.74 9.59 12.75
C LYS A 37 -4.24 9.28 14.16
N ASP A 38 -4.58 10.16 15.10
CA ASP A 38 -4.30 9.95 16.52
C ASP A 38 -5.04 8.72 17.06
N LEU A 39 -4.33 7.95 17.88
CA LEU A 39 -4.87 6.79 18.57
C LEU A 39 -5.19 7.17 20.01
N LYS A 40 -6.45 7.02 20.43
CA LYS A 40 -6.87 7.35 21.80
C LYS A 40 -6.00 6.61 22.82
N GLY A 41 -5.41 7.36 23.76
CA GLY A 41 -4.54 6.83 24.80
C GLY A 41 -3.08 6.59 24.39
N TRP A 42 -2.70 6.94 23.15
CA TRP A 42 -1.34 6.85 22.65
C TRP A 42 -0.75 8.25 22.46
N LYS A 43 0.53 8.41 22.79
CA LYS A 43 1.32 9.57 22.37
C LYS A 43 1.74 9.34 20.92
N ALA A 44 1.50 10.30 20.05
CA ALA A 44 1.87 10.21 18.64
C ALA A 44 2.95 11.23 18.28
N GLU A 45 3.93 10.81 17.51
CA GLU A 45 4.90 11.71 16.90
C GLU A 45 4.31 12.41 15.68
N LYS A 46 5.03 13.41 15.16
CA LYS A 46 4.67 14.06 13.89
C LYS A 46 4.81 13.04 12.76
N CYS A 47 3.81 12.96 11.89
CA CYS A 47 3.92 12.15 10.69
C CYS A 47 4.99 12.73 9.76
N THR A 48 5.86 11.86 9.25
CA THR A 48 6.90 12.20 8.27
C THR A 48 6.75 11.32 7.04
N GLY A 49 7.36 11.71 5.93
CA GLY A 49 7.22 10.96 4.69
C GLY A 49 7.98 11.60 3.54
N MET A 50 7.91 10.96 2.39
CA MET A 50 8.54 11.44 1.17
C MET A 50 7.75 11.02 -0.07
N ASN A 51 7.85 11.85 -1.11
CA ASN A 51 7.52 11.49 -2.48
C ASN A 51 8.83 11.42 -3.24
N MET A 52 9.07 10.34 -3.96
CA MET A 52 10.20 10.22 -4.85
C MET A 52 9.69 9.95 -6.26
N THR A 53 10.03 10.83 -7.18
CA THR A 53 9.71 10.75 -8.61
C THR A 53 10.97 10.51 -9.41
N ALA A 54 10.85 9.96 -10.62
CA ALA A 54 11.98 9.76 -11.54
C ALA A 54 13.14 8.92 -10.97
N SER A 55 12.85 7.97 -10.08
CA SER A 55 13.84 6.99 -9.61
C SER A 55 13.91 5.80 -10.58
N PRO A 56 15.04 5.06 -10.63
CA PRO A 56 15.12 3.79 -11.37
C PRO A 56 14.08 2.75 -10.91
N MET A 57 13.54 2.93 -9.71
CA MET A 57 12.53 2.06 -9.09
C MET A 57 11.09 2.55 -9.34
N GLY A 58 10.91 3.58 -10.17
CA GLY A 58 9.62 4.22 -10.43
C GLY A 58 9.26 5.31 -9.41
N GLU A 59 8.01 5.74 -9.44
CA GLU A 59 7.48 6.65 -8.43
C GLU A 59 7.18 5.88 -7.14
N VAL A 60 7.58 6.44 -5.99
CA VAL A 60 7.21 5.90 -4.67
C VAL A 60 6.76 7.02 -3.76
N VAL A 61 5.83 6.69 -2.86
CA VAL A 61 5.43 7.54 -1.75
C VAL A 61 5.45 6.72 -0.48
N SER A 62 5.90 7.34 0.62
CA SER A 62 5.80 6.76 1.95
C SER A 62 5.38 7.82 2.98
N ALA A 63 4.66 7.38 3.99
CA ALA A 63 4.40 8.15 5.19
C ALA A 63 4.45 7.25 6.42
N THR A 64 5.05 7.75 7.50
CA THR A 64 5.27 7.03 8.74
C THR A 64 4.81 7.87 9.92
N ARG A 65 4.19 7.23 10.89
CA ARG A 65 3.88 7.83 12.18
C ARG A 65 4.12 6.83 13.31
N SER A 66 4.89 7.26 14.31
CA SER A 66 5.18 6.49 15.51
C SER A 66 4.20 6.83 16.62
N TYR A 67 3.81 5.81 17.39
CA TYR A 67 2.95 5.92 18.56
C TYR A 67 3.58 5.17 19.73
N SER A 68 3.47 5.72 20.94
CA SER A 68 3.91 5.06 22.17
C SER A 68 2.87 5.16 23.29
N ARG A 69 2.83 4.14 24.15
CA ARG A 69 1.99 4.10 25.35
C ARG A 69 2.65 3.24 26.43
N GLY A 70 3.26 3.87 27.42
CA GLY A 70 4.15 3.17 28.35
C GLY A 70 5.30 2.55 27.57
N ASP A 71 5.54 1.25 27.79
CA ASP A 71 6.60 0.49 27.09
C ASP A 71 6.17 -0.04 25.71
N GLU A 72 4.90 0.13 25.35
CA GLU A 72 4.38 -0.29 24.05
C GLU A 72 4.71 0.73 22.97
N SER A 73 5.15 0.25 21.81
CA SER A 73 5.39 1.10 20.63
C SER A 73 4.76 0.51 19.39
N VAL A 74 4.29 1.40 18.52
CA VAL A 74 3.66 1.09 17.24
C VAL A 74 4.22 2.04 16.19
N ASN A 75 4.60 1.52 15.03
CA ASN A 75 5.04 2.30 13.89
C ASN A 75 4.14 2.01 12.69
N ALA A 76 3.28 2.97 12.34
CA ALA A 76 2.35 2.84 11.23
C ALA A 76 2.96 3.48 9.98
N VAL A 77 2.99 2.73 8.87
CA VAL A 77 3.61 3.12 7.61
C VAL A 77 2.63 2.86 6.47
N ILE A 78 2.43 3.83 5.60
CA ILE A 78 1.78 3.63 4.29
C ILE A 78 2.86 3.78 3.23
N VAL A 79 3.01 2.79 2.36
CA VAL A 79 4.02 2.79 1.30
C VAL A 79 3.43 2.37 -0.04
N SER A 80 4.09 2.80 -1.13
CA SER A 80 3.85 2.31 -2.48
C SER A 80 5.11 1.78 -3.17
N GLY A 81 4.90 1.11 -4.31
CA GLY A 81 5.95 0.59 -5.17
C GLY A 81 6.76 -0.51 -4.51
N MET A 82 8.07 -0.52 -4.74
CA MET A 82 8.96 -1.60 -4.29
C MET A 82 8.93 -1.82 -2.76
N GLN A 83 8.74 -0.75 -1.97
CA GLN A 83 8.61 -0.87 -0.52
C GLN A 83 7.39 -1.71 -0.12
N ALA A 84 6.25 -1.53 -0.80
CA ALA A 84 5.05 -2.34 -0.58
C ALA A 84 5.33 -3.82 -0.88
N THR A 85 6.07 -4.11 -1.95
CA THR A 85 6.52 -5.47 -2.27
C THR A 85 7.41 -6.05 -1.19
N SER A 86 8.37 -5.28 -0.67
CA SER A 86 9.27 -5.73 0.40
C SER A 86 8.52 -6.09 1.69
N TYR A 87 7.57 -5.26 2.14
CA TYR A 87 6.74 -5.59 3.31
C TYR A 87 5.85 -6.82 3.09
N TRP A 88 5.39 -7.04 1.86
CA TRP A 88 4.55 -8.20 1.55
C TRP A 88 5.34 -9.49 1.27
N ALA A 89 6.66 -9.40 1.04
CA ALA A 89 7.48 -10.52 0.60
C ALA A 89 7.36 -11.79 1.47
N PRO A 90 7.31 -11.71 2.82
CA PRO A 90 7.10 -12.89 3.66
C PRO A 90 5.77 -13.63 3.40
N PHE A 91 4.79 -12.94 2.84
CA PHE A 91 3.44 -13.45 2.58
C PHE A 91 3.21 -13.90 1.14
N ALA A 92 4.20 -13.71 0.25
CA ALA A 92 4.04 -13.94 -1.19
C ALA A 92 3.64 -15.38 -1.53
N TYR A 93 4.07 -16.36 -0.72
CA TYR A 93 3.84 -17.79 -0.96
C TYR A 93 2.65 -18.37 -0.19
N ASN A 94 1.83 -17.53 0.46
CA ASN A 94 0.70 -17.98 1.28
C ASN A 94 1.07 -18.98 2.41
N MET A 95 2.33 -18.96 2.87
CA MET A 95 2.78 -19.81 3.97
C MET A 95 2.22 -19.31 5.30
N GLN A 96 1.81 -20.25 6.15
CA GLN A 96 1.42 -20.01 7.53
C GLN A 96 2.32 -20.84 8.45
N MET A 97 2.67 -20.27 9.60
CA MET A 97 3.54 -20.89 10.58
C MET A 97 3.02 -20.58 11.97
N ASP A 98 3.05 -21.58 12.85
CA ASP A 98 2.79 -21.41 14.27
C ASP A 98 3.74 -22.35 15.02
N SER A 99 4.83 -21.78 15.52
CA SER A 99 5.84 -22.46 16.33
C SER A 99 5.93 -21.82 17.70
N ASP A 100 6.72 -22.38 18.62
CA ASP A 100 6.93 -21.79 19.95
C ASP A 100 7.56 -20.39 19.88
N ASP A 101 8.32 -20.10 18.82
CA ASP A 101 9.03 -18.82 18.65
C ASP A 101 8.28 -17.83 17.76
N GLN A 102 7.60 -18.29 16.71
CA GLN A 102 7.05 -17.42 15.67
C GLN A 102 5.65 -17.81 15.23
N PHE A 103 4.90 -16.79 14.83
CA PHE A 103 3.60 -16.92 14.22
C PHE A 103 3.56 -16.11 12.92
N VAL A 104 3.19 -16.76 11.83
CA VAL A 104 2.99 -16.15 10.52
C VAL A 104 1.62 -16.57 10.01
N LYS A 105 0.78 -15.59 9.68
CA LYS A 105 -0.59 -15.84 9.20
C LYS A 105 -0.94 -14.91 8.06
N ILE A 106 -1.69 -15.44 7.10
CA ILE A 106 -2.34 -14.65 6.06
C ILE A 106 -3.84 -14.87 6.17
N THR A 107 -4.59 -13.77 6.19
CA THR A 107 -6.04 -13.80 6.36
C THR A 107 -6.70 -12.71 5.53
N LYS A 108 -8.03 -12.67 5.56
CA LYS A 108 -8.82 -11.60 4.96
C LYS A 108 -9.62 -10.88 6.03
N ILE A 109 -9.50 -9.55 6.08
CA ILE A 109 -10.25 -8.70 7.02
C ILE A 109 -10.87 -7.56 6.22
N LYS A 110 -12.20 -7.40 6.30
CA LYS A 110 -12.96 -6.38 5.55
C LYS A 110 -12.66 -6.39 4.04
N GLY A 111 -12.37 -7.56 3.46
CA GLY A 111 -12.02 -7.72 2.05
C GLY A 111 -10.54 -7.47 1.70
N PHE A 112 -9.73 -7.00 2.65
CA PHE A 112 -8.29 -6.80 2.46
C PHE A 112 -7.50 -8.07 2.79
N SER A 113 -6.46 -8.37 2.00
CA SER A 113 -5.46 -9.37 2.37
C SER A 113 -4.57 -8.81 3.48
N VAL A 114 -4.47 -9.55 4.58
CA VAL A 114 -3.70 -9.14 5.77
C VAL A 114 -2.69 -10.22 6.11
N GLY A 115 -1.41 -9.86 6.12
CA GLY A 115 -0.31 -10.66 6.62
C GLY A 115 0.03 -10.27 8.06
N ILE A 116 0.34 -11.25 8.89
CA ILE A 116 0.69 -11.07 10.30
C ILE A 116 1.98 -11.86 10.54
N ILE A 117 3.00 -11.20 11.08
CA ILE A 117 4.21 -11.83 11.61
C ILE A 117 4.35 -11.41 13.05
N TYR A 118 4.60 -12.39 13.92
CA TYR A 118 4.77 -12.19 15.34
C TYR A 118 5.89 -13.06 15.88
N ASN A 119 6.82 -12.44 16.60
CA ASN A 119 7.81 -13.10 17.43
C ASN A 119 7.26 -13.17 18.86
N LYS A 120 6.99 -14.38 19.33
CA LYS A 120 6.34 -14.64 20.62
C LYS A 120 7.24 -14.29 21.80
N LYS A 121 8.56 -14.45 21.64
CA LYS A 121 9.57 -14.18 22.69
C LYS A 121 9.74 -12.68 22.91
N ASP A 122 9.89 -11.93 21.82
CA ASP A 122 10.17 -10.49 21.85
C ASP A 122 8.88 -9.65 21.93
N LYS A 123 7.71 -10.30 21.81
CA LYS A 123 6.40 -9.65 21.73
C LYS A 123 6.38 -8.51 20.72
N SER A 124 6.88 -8.81 19.52
CA SER A 124 7.08 -7.84 18.46
C SER A 124 6.75 -8.43 17.10
N GLY A 125 6.49 -7.57 16.12
CA GLY A 125 6.08 -8.05 14.81
C GLY A 125 5.57 -6.95 13.91
N ASN A 126 4.85 -7.38 12.87
CA ASN A 126 4.16 -6.46 11.98
C ASN A 126 2.89 -7.07 11.41
N ILE A 127 1.95 -6.19 11.10
CA ILE A 127 0.73 -6.50 10.35
C ILE A 127 0.77 -5.70 9.05
N ALA A 128 0.74 -6.41 7.94
CA ALA A 128 0.75 -5.86 6.60
C ALA A 128 -0.64 -5.97 5.98
N VAL A 129 -1.25 -4.85 5.63
CA VAL A 129 -2.55 -4.76 4.96
C VAL A 129 -2.32 -4.35 3.51
N LEU A 130 -2.63 -5.24 2.58
CA LEU A 130 -2.47 -4.99 1.16
C LEU A 130 -3.57 -4.04 0.66
N LEU A 131 -3.20 -2.80 0.32
CA LEU A 131 -4.15 -1.78 -0.12
C LEU A 131 -4.44 -1.88 -1.63
N LYS A 132 -3.39 -2.03 -2.43
CA LYS A 132 -3.49 -2.09 -3.90
C LYS A 132 -2.53 -3.13 -4.47
N LYS A 133 -2.97 -3.80 -5.53
CA LYS A 133 -2.13 -4.62 -6.40
C LYS A 133 -1.95 -3.94 -7.76
N SER A 134 -0.79 -4.12 -8.39
CA SER A 134 -0.56 -3.77 -9.79
C SER A 134 -1.15 -4.81 -10.74
N GLY A 135 -1.16 -4.54 -12.05
CA GLY A 135 -1.75 -5.42 -13.07
C GLY A 135 -1.14 -6.82 -13.15
N ASN A 136 0.08 -7.01 -12.65
CA ASN A 136 0.75 -8.31 -12.50
C ASN A 136 0.51 -8.97 -11.12
N ASN A 137 -0.51 -8.53 -10.38
CA ASN A 137 -0.90 -9.04 -9.05
C ASN A 137 0.16 -8.82 -7.94
N MET A 138 1.19 -8.00 -8.20
CA MET A 138 2.19 -7.62 -7.21
C MET A 138 1.66 -6.50 -6.29
N PRO A 139 2.13 -6.41 -5.04
CA PRO A 139 1.81 -5.29 -4.16
C PRO A 139 2.23 -3.95 -4.77
N ALA A 140 1.27 -3.04 -4.94
CA ALA A 140 1.52 -1.68 -5.42
C ALA A 140 1.42 -0.65 -4.29
N ALA A 141 0.57 -0.91 -3.29
CA ALA A 141 0.47 -0.10 -2.07
C ALA A 141 0.09 -0.97 -0.87
N LEU A 142 0.62 -0.60 0.29
CA LEU A 142 0.50 -1.38 1.52
C LEU A 142 0.47 -0.46 2.75
N PHE A 143 -0.36 -0.82 3.72
CA PHE A 143 -0.34 -0.26 5.06
C PHE A 143 0.29 -1.27 6.01
N ASN A 144 1.44 -0.92 6.59
CA ASN A 144 2.15 -1.75 7.55
C ASN A 144 2.05 -1.12 8.94
N ILE A 145 1.87 -1.94 9.95
CA ILE A 145 1.94 -1.50 11.34
C ILE A 145 2.90 -2.45 12.07
N GLY A 146 4.05 -1.93 12.47
CA GLY A 146 5.04 -2.64 13.27
C GLY A 146 4.80 -2.37 14.75
N PHE A 147 5.03 -3.34 15.62
CA PHE A 147 4.78 -3.21 17.05
C PHE A 147 5.87 -3.87 17.89
N ASN A 148 6.07 -3.36 19.10
CA ASN A 148 6.93 -3.96 20.12
C ASN A 148 6.25 -3.96 21.49
N ASN A 149 6.65 -4.93 22.32
CA ASN A 149 6.17 -5.14 23.69
C ASN A 149 4.65 -5.38 23.78
N MET A 150 4.06 -6.04 22.78
CA MET A 150 2.64 -6.44 22.83
C MET A 150 2.32 -7.66 21.96
N ASP A 151 1.20 -8.31 22.25
CA ASP A 151 0.68 -9.41 21.44
C ASP A 151 0.06 -8.89 20.13
N TRP A 152 0.16 -9.68 19.06
CA TRP A 152 -0.26 -9.28 17.71
C TRP A 152 -1.75 -9.00 17.60
N GLU A 153 -2.60 -9.62 18.43
CA GLU A 153 -4.04 -9.37 18.45
C GLU A 153 -4.33 -7.92 18.85
N LYS A 154 -3.56 -7.40 19.80
CA LYS A 154 -3.69 -6.03 20.28
C LYS A 154 -3.27 -5.03 19.20
N ASP A 155 -2.19 -5.31 18.49
CA ASP A 155 -1.78 -4.49 17.35
C ASP A 155 -2.78 -4.60 16.19
N LEU A 156 -3.37 -5.77 15.95
CA LEU A 156 -4.42 -5.94 14.93
C LEU A 156 -5.64 -5.08 15.25
N ASP A 157 -6.02 -4.97 16.52
CA ASP A 157 -7.10 -4.09 16.95
C ASP A 157 -6.75 -2.60 16.82
N ILE A 158 -5.47 -2.24 16.92
CA ILE A 158 -4.99 -0.89 16.58
C ILE A 158 -5.08 -0.68 15.06
N ALA A 159 -4.57 -1.61 14.26
CA ALA A 159 -4.58 -1.58 12.81
C ALA A 159 -6.01 -1.33 12.27
N LYS A 160 -7.01 -2.03 12.84
CA LYS A 160 -8.43 -1.91 12.45
C LYS A 160 -9.05 -0.54 12.74
N LYS A 161 -8.45 0.30 13.57
CA LYS A 161 -8.92 1.68 13.85
C LYS A 161 -8.62 2.64 12.70
N PHE A 162 -7.66 2.30 11.85
CA PHE A 162 -7.37 3.06 10.65
C PHE A 162 -8.38 2.75 9.53
N ASN A 163 -8.64 3.73 8.67
CA ASN A 163 -9.56 3.58 7.56
C ASN A 163 -8.83 3.04 6.32
N TRP A 164 -8.72 1.71 6.23
CA TRP A 164 -8.01 1.05 5.12
C TRP A 164 -8.64 1.32 3.75
N THR A 165 -9.96 1.51 3.68
CA THR A 165 -10.66 1.87 2.43
C THR A 165 -10.24 3.26 1.98
N ALA A 166 -10.23 4.25 2.88
CA ALA A 166 -9.75 5.59 2.54
C ALA A 166 -8.28 5.59 2.13
N MET A 167 -7.43 4.76 2.76
CA MET A 167 -6.04 4.60 2.34
C MET A 167 -5.93 3.98 0.95
N LYS A 168 -6.72 2.93 0.65
CA LYS A 168 -6.77 2.29 -0.67
C LYS A 168 -7.17 3.29 -1.75
N ASP A 169 -8.17 4.13 -1.48
CA ASP A 169 -8.73 5.06 -2.47
C ASP A 169 -7.79 6.22 -2.83
N LEU A 170 -6.65 6.34 -2.14
CA LEU A 170 -5.56 7.25 -2.53
C LEU A 170 -4.65 6.68 -3.64
N PHE A 171 -4.80 5.40 -3.99
CA PHE A 171 -3.92 4.69 -4.92
C PHE A 171 -4.61 4.18 -6.17
#